data_AF-A0ABC8M6F8-F1
#
_entry.id   AF-A0ABC8M6F8-F1
#
_cell.length_a   1.000
_cell.length_b   1.000
_cell.length_c   1.000
_cell.angle_alpha   90.00
_cell.angle_beta   90.00
_cell.angle_gamma   90.00
#
_symmetry.space_group_name_H-M   'P 1'
#
loop_
_entity.id
_entity.type
_entity.pdbx_description
1 polymer ?
#
loop_
_entity_poly.entity_id
_entity_poly.type
_entity_poly.pdbx_seq_one_letter_code
_entity_poly.pdbx_strand_id
1 'polypeptide(L)'
;MHVSISKRRPRTSKKTETEKHEKSLKDHPNSICSVFSSLVLYLVLLTILFLFLISLWSTSTTVVSGNVVRICISSRKLNDLYCLTAGSHYPGLRVPVSNFTKLVSENITKKEISTEEEPYRYIVPKDEVEESGLKDVNKYLKIQRSWLSIGNNQRSCKGQGIYVYDLPSKFNKDLLGECSDMFPWANFCSYFKNDGFGESIEELGERWFNTHQYSLEPIFHSRVLKHPCRVYDENQAKLFYVPFYGGMDVLRWHFKNISTDVKDVLAIKLLKWLGSKSSWRKNSGKDHVFVLGKITWDFRRKEHYSCISSFLEMQEMKNPTKLLIERNPWEVIDIAIPHPTFFHPRTDDDISSWQNKIIRQSRRSLISFAGGARPGNPKSIRSTLIDQCTSSPNQCRFLNCTSGGCNKPELVMELFQDSEFCLQPPGDSPTRKSVFDSLISGCIPVLFDPFTAYYQYTWHLPEDHRLYSVYINQDDLKANKVNVIKKLMSVTLRERENMRSYIVHELLPGLVYGDSSAKFQRFRDAFDITVDSLLHKISTTL
;
A
#
# COMPACT_ATOMS: atom_id res chain seq x y z
N MET A 1 20.67 47.39 51.15
CA MET A 1 21.31 48.63 50.64
C MET A 1 22.36 48.27 49.59
N HIS A 2 22.72 49.20 48.69
CA HIS A 2 23.90 49.08 47.80
C HIS A 2 25.21 49.17 48.65
N VAL A 3 26.48 48.99 48.23
CA VAL A 3 27.27 49.17 46.98
C VAL A 3 28.43 48.12 47.01
N SER A 4 29.01 47.47 45.98
CA SER A 4 29.28 47.65 44.52
C SER A 4 30.64 48.32 44.14
N ILE A 5 31.18 48.02 42.93
CA ILE A 5 32.32 48.72 42.24
C ILE A 5 33.75 48.59 42.88
N SER A 6 34.90 48.63 42.18
CA SER A 6 35.28 48.28 40.78
C SER A 6 36.81 48.38 40.51
N LYS A 7 37.34 47.63 39.52
CA LYS A 7 38.49 47.91 38.60
C LYS A 7 39.84 48.46 39.11
N ARG A 8 40.94 47.97 38.50
CA ARG A 8 41.87 48.80 37.68
C ARG A 8 42.74 47.99 36.69
N ARG A 9 43.38 48.69 35.74
CA ARG A 9 44.16 48.20 34.58
C ARG A 9 45.16 49.30 34.15
N PRO A 10 46.33 48.97 33.57
CA PRO A 10 46.69 49.44 32.22
C PRO A 10 47.38 48.31 31.38
N ARG A 11 47.65 48.31 30.05
CA ARG A 11 47.92 49.29 28.95
C ARG A 11 49.36 49.89 28.96
N THR A 12 50.15 50.01 27.87
CA THR A 12 49.98 49.70 26.40
C THR A 12 51.35 49.61 25.64
N SER A 13 51.30 49.28 24.33
CA SER A 13 52.28 49.56 23.20
C SER A 13 53.38 48.52 22.83
N LYS A 14 54.03 48.49 21.64
CA LYS A 14 53.63 48.62 20.19
C LYS A 14 54.83 48.47 19.18
N LYS A 15 54.82 47.47 18.27
CA LYS A 15 55.66 47.30 17.03
C LYS A 15 57.22 47.17 17.24
N THR A 16 58.09 46.78 16.28
CA THR A 16 58.05 46.77 14.78
C THR A 16 58.90 45.62 14.13
N GLU A 17 59.03 45.61 12.79
CA GLU A 17 59.73 44.66 11.87
C GLU A 17 61.29 44.60 12.02
N THR A 18 62.15 43.83 11.30
CA THR A 18 62.11 43.06 10.02
C THR A 18 63.32 42.06 9.92
N GLU A 19 63.37 41.13 8.93
CA GLU A 19 64.49 40.89 7.96
C GLU A 19 64.50 39.47 7.29
N LYS A 20 65.39 39.24 6.32
CA LYS A 20 65.47 38.08 5.37
C LYS A 20 66.81 37.33 5.44
N HIS A 21 66.93 36.19 4.73
CA HIS A 21 68.18 35.82 4.06
C HIS A 21 67.99 35.04 2.73
N GLU A 22 68.84 35.31 1.74
CA GLU A 22 69.08 34.51 0.51
C GLU A 22 70.32 33.58 0.71
N LYS A 23 70.84 32.73 -0.20
CA LYS A 23 70.74 32.50 -1.69
C LYS A 23 70.94 30.97 -1.96
N SER A 24 71.33 30.34 -3.09
CA SER A 24 71.88 30.65 -4.43
C SER A 24 71.59 29.42 -5.37
N LEU A 25 70.98 29.53 -6.55
CA LEU A 25 71.49 29.84 -7.91
C LEU A 25 72.47 28.82 -8.56
N LYS A 26 72.13 28.34 -9.77
CA LYS A 26 73.02 27.94 -10.89
C LYS A 26 72.24 27.90 -12.23
N ASP A 27 72.94 27.99 -13.36
CA ASP A 27 72.42 28.64 -14.58
C ASP A 27 72.10 27.74 -15.82
N HIS A 28 71.37 28.40 -16.74
CA HIS A 28 71.14 28.26 -18.20
C HIS A 28 72.22 27.60 -19.11
N PRO A 29 71.99 27.39 -20.46
CA PRO A 29 70.88 27.85 -21.34
C PRO A 29 70.30 26.82 -22.37
N ASN A 30 69.44 27.32 -23.28
CA ASN A 30 69.20 26.89 -24.69
C ASN A 30 68.45 25.58 -25.04
N SER A 31 67.21 25.70 -25.53
CA SER A 31 66.75 25.05 -26.79
C SER A 31 65.42 25.61 -27.31
N ILE A 32 65.47 26.48 -28.32
CA ILE A 32 64.27 27.04 -29.00
C ILE A 32 63.60 25.98 -29.92
N CYS A 33 64.30 24.92 -30.31
CA CYS A 33 63.76 23.85 -31.15
C CYS A 33 62.70 22.98 -30.44
N SER A 34 62.69 22.94 -29.10
CA SER A 34 61.71 22.19 -28.31
C SER A 34 60.27 22.69 -28.53
N VAL A 35 60.09 24.01 -28.63
CA VAL A 35 58.78 24.65 -28.83
C VAL A 35 58.21 24.31 -30.21
N PHE A 36 59.03 24.34 -31.27
CA PHE A 36 58.61 23.95 -32.61
C PHE A 36 58.24 22.46 -32.71
N SER A 37 59.03 21.57 -32.08
CA SER A 37 58.69 20.14 -32.02
C SER A 37 57.37 19.90 -31.30
N SER A 38 57.14 20.56 -30.17
CA SER A 38 55.86 20.51 -29.44
C SER A 38 54.68 21.03 -30.28
N LEU A 39 54.85 22.15 -30.99
CA LEU A 39 53.81 22.74 -31.81
C LEU A 39 53.42 21.84 -33.01
N VAL A 40 54.40 21.23 -33.67
CA VAL A 40 54.16 20.27 -34.78
C VAL A 40 53.48 19.00 -34.26
N LEU A 41 53.91 18.46 -33.10
CA LEU A 41 53.25 17.31 -32.51
C LEU A 41 51.79 17.63 -32.12
N TYR A 42 51.53 18.83 -31.61
CA TYR A 42 50.18 19.30 -31.28
C TYR A 42 49.31 19.49 -32.54
N LEU A 43 49.87 19.99 -33.65
CA LEU A 43 49.21 20.08 -34.96
C LEU A 43 48.90 18.71 -35.57
N VAL A 44 49.78 17.71 -35.40
CA VAL A 44 49.51 16.32 -35.81
C VAL A 44 48.40 15.71 -34.95
N LEU A 45 48.41 15.93 -33.63
CA LEU A 45 47.32 15.49 -32.74
C LEU A 45 46.00 16.19 -33.07
N LEU A 46 46.01 17.48 -33.40
CA LEU A 46 44.81 18.21 -33.85
C LEU A 46 44.26 17.68 -35.18
N THR A 47 45.13 17.41 -36.16
CA THR A 47 44.67 16.88 -37.45
C THR A 47 44.17 15.44 -37.36
N ILE A 48 44.76 14.60 -36.50
CA ILE A 48 44.22 13.27 -36.16
C ILE A 48 42.85 13.39 -35.48
N LEU A 49 42.71 14.29 -34.50
CA LEU A 49 41.42 14.55 -33.83
C LEU A 49 40.36 15.08 -34.81
N PHE A 50 40.73 15.97 -35.72
CA PHE A 50 39.84 16.55 -36.73
C PHE A 50 39.40 15.50 -37.76
N LEU A 51 40.31 14.63 -38.22
CA LEU A 51 39.98 13.50 -39.09
C LEU A 51 39.10 12.45 -38.38
N PHE A 52 39.30 12.23 -37.07
CA PHE A 52 38.42 11.38 -36.26
C PHE A 52 37.01 11.97 -36.13
N LEU A 53 36.89 13.29 -35.90
CA LEU A 53 35.60 13.99 -35.88
C LEU A 53 34.90 13.97 -37.24
N ILE A 54 35.63 14.14 -38.35
CA ILE A 54 35.13 13.96 -39.71
C ILE A 54 34.67 12.52 -39.94
N SER A 55 35.38 11.51 -39.39
CA SER A 55 34.97 10.11 -39.48
C SER A 55 33.66 9.83 -38.75
N LEU A 56 33.44 10.41 -37.55
CA LEU A 56 32.14 10.35 -36.86
C LEU A 56 31.01 11.02 -37.68
N TRP A 57 31.28 12.19 -38.27
CA TRP A 57 30.32 12.87 -39.15
C TRP A 57 30.02 12.07 -40.42
N SER A 58 31.04 11.46 -41.02
CA SER A 58 30.92 10.63 -42.23
C SER A 58 30.20 9.29 -42.01
N THR A 59 29.95 8.89 -40.75
CA THR A 59 29.31 7.63 -40.38
C THR A 59 27.95 7.81 -39.70
N SER A 60 27.45 9.04 -39.55
CA SER A 60 26.16 9.35 -38.94
C SER A 60 25.28 10.23 -39.84
N THR A 61 24.18 9.66 -40.35
CA THR A 61 23.19 10.37 -41.17
C THR A 61 22.32 11.29 -40.31
N THR A 62 22.76 12.54 -40.14
CA THR A 62 22.06 13.57 -39.38
C THR A 62 20.81 14.08 -40.10
N VAL A 63 19.66 13.46 -39.83
CA VAL A 63 18.35 14.02 -40.23
C VAL A 63 18.01 15.21 -39.33
N VAL A 64 18.38 16.41 -39.77
CA VAL A 64 18.06 17.66 -39.08
C VAL A 64 16.59 18.04 -39.33
N SER A 65 15.72 17.64 -38.41
CA SER A 65 14.41 18.27 -38.21
C SER A 65 14.45 19.09 -36.93
N GLY A 66 13.67 20.16 -36.88
CA GLY A 66 13.79 21.21 -35.86
C GLY A 66 13.79 20.68 -34.41
N ASN A 67 14.79 21.09 -33.64
CA ASN A 67 14.90 20.95 -32.18
C ASN A 67 15.21 19.55 -31.61
N VAL A 68 15.64 18.55 -32.40
CA VAL A 68 16.12 17.26 -31.86
C VAL A 68 17.40 16.78 -32.55
N VAL A 69 18.48 16.61 -31.78
CA VAL A 69 19.71 15.95 -32.27
C VAL A 69 19.64 14.46 -31.95
N ARG A 70 19.64 13.61 -32.99
CA ARG A 70 19.84 12.15 -32.89
C ARG A 70 21.21 11.76 -33.45
N ILE A 71 21.96 10.98 -32.68
CA ILE A 71 23.24 10.37 -33.09
C ILE A 71 23.06 8.85 -33.00
N CYS A 72 23.02 8.19 -34.15
CA CYS A 72 22.93 6.73 -34.25
C CYS A 72 24.28 6.14 -34.62
N ILE A 73 24.70 5.10 -33.90
CA ILE A 73 25.96 4.39 -34.11
C ILE A 73 25.64 2.93 -34.47
N SER A 74 26.25 2.45 -35.55
CA SER A 74 26.23 1.04 -35.96
C SER A 74 27.56 0.37 -35.65
N SER A 75 27.54 -0.87 -35.17
CA SER A 75 28.75 -1.63 -34.84
C SER A 75 28.56 -3.12 -35.16
N ARG A 76 29.52 -3.72 -35.87
CA ARG A 76 29.45 -5.12 -36.36
C ARG A 76 29.46 -6.21 -35.25
N LYS A 77 29.30 -5.83 -33.98
CA LYS A 77 29.14 -6.74 -32.82
C LYS A 77 27.79 -6.57 -32.09
N LEU A 78 26.93 -5.67 -32.54
CA LEU A 78 25.56 -5.49 -32.03
C LEU A 78 24.61 -5.59 -33.22
N ASN A 79 23.57 -6.44 -33.13
CA ASN A 79 22.62 -6.63 -34.22
C ASN A 79 21.58 -5.50 -34.35
N ASP A 80 21.56 -4.57 -33.39
CA ASP A 80 20.60 -3.46 -33.32
C ASP A 80 21.30 -2.08 -33.34
N LEU A 81 20.62 -1.10 -33.94
CA LEU A 81 21.13 0.25 -34.13
C LEU A 81 20.99 1.10 -32.85
N TYR A 82 22.10 1.60 -32.30
CA TYR A 82 22.08 2.32 -31.02
C TYR A 82 22.02 3.84 -31.23
N CYS A 83 20.94 4.50 -30.80
CA CYS A 83 20.72 5.93 -31.02
C CYS A 83 20.61 6.73 -29.71
N LEU A 84 21.50 7.69 -29.53
CA LEU A 84 21.43 8.71 -28.48
C LEU A 84 20.64 9.93 -28.98
N THR A 85 19.89 10.58 -28.07
CA THR A 85 19.10 11.78 -28.36
C THR A 85 19.33 12.82 -27.26
N ALA A 86 19.57 14.08 -27.60
CA ALA A 86 19.76 15.16 -26.64
C ALA A 86 19.01 16.44 -27.07
N GLY A 87 18.44 17.14 -26.09
CA GLY A 87 17.69 18.38 -26.25
C GLY A 87 17.25 18.94 -24.89
N SER A 88 17.09 20.27 -24.79
CA SER A 88 16.64 20.96 -23.58
C SER A 88 15.14 21.25 -23.63
N HIS A 89 14.51 21.31 -22.44
CA HIS A 89 13.06 21.18 -22.17
C HIS A 89 12.49 19.76 -22.33
N TYR A 90 11.69 19.35 -21.35
CA TYR A 90 10.88 18.13 -21.35
C TYR A 90 9.41 18.48 -21.66
N PRO A 91 8.95 18.46 -22.92
CA PRO A 91 7.53 18.46 -23.22
C PRO A 91 6.94 17.07 -22.95
N GLY A 92 6.08 16.97 -21.92
CA GLY A 92 5.15 15.86 -21.69
C GLY A 92 5.71 14.45 -21.86
N LEU A 93 6.21 13.84 -20.76
CA LEU A 93 6.47 12.41 -20.72
C LEU A 93 5.14 11.64 -20.90
N ARG A 94 4.79 11.32 -22.14
CA ARG A 94 3.86 10.24 -22.46
C ARG A 94 4.53 8.94 -22.02
N VAL A 95 4.34 8.60 -20.75
CA VAL A 95 4.47 7.23 -20.25
C VAL A 95 3.74 6.34 -21.26
N PRO A 96 4.37 5.28 -21.79
CA PRO A 96 3.63 4.31 -22.59
C PRO A 96 2.52 3.74 -21.71
N VAL A 97 1.26 4.05 -22.03
CA VAL A 97 0.12 3.34 -21.45
C VAL A 97 0.17 1.95 -22.06
N SER A 98 0.92 1.07 -21.39
CA SER A 98 1.10 -0.30 -21.80
C SER A 98 -0.20 -1.04 -21.58
N ASN A 99 -1.00 -1.19 -22.64
CA ASN A 99 -2.22 -1.99 -22.67
C ASN A 99 -1.90 -3.49 -22.50
N PHE A 100 -1.45 -3.88 -21.31
CA PHE A 100 -1.39 -5.28 -20.85
C PHE A 100 -2.78 -5.79 -20.45
N THR A 101 -3.78 -5.43 -21.24
CA THR A 101 -5.11 -6.06 -21.31
C THR A 101 -5.18 -7.13 -22.41
N LYS A 102 -4.09 -7.37 -23.15
CA LYS A 102 -3.94 -8.58 -23.97
C LYS A 102 -3.36 -9.71 -23.11
N LEU A 103 -3.98 -10.89 -23.15
CA LEU A 103 -3.48 -12.10 -22.49
C LEU A 103 -2.04 -12.41 -22.93
N VAL A 104 -1.25 -12.99 -22.03
CA VAL A 104 -0.09 -13.82 -22.39
C VAL A 104 -0.62 -15.14 -22.96
N SER A 105 -1.11 -15.09 -24.20
CA SER A 105 -1.66 -16.23 -24.94
C SER A 105 -1.49 -16.02 -26.44
N GLU A 106 -0.23 -15.97 -26.89
CA GLU A 106 0.21 -16.49 -28.19
C GLU A 106 1.75 -16.47 -28.26
N ASN A 107 2.33 -17.52 -28.86
CA ASN A 107 3.76 -17.62 -29.21
C ASN A 107 4.81 -17.46 -28.08
N ILE A 108 4.61 -18.12 -26.94
CA ILE A 108 5.75 -18.81 -26.30
C ILE A 108 5.93 -20.13 -27.05
N THR A 109 7.00 -20.22 -27.85
CA THR A 109 7.37 -21.46 -28.56
C THR A 109 7.69 -22.56 -27.55
N LYS A 110 7.29 -23.80 -27.84
CA LYS A 110 7.40 -24.96 -26.94
C LYS A 110 8.79 -25.07 -26.29
N LYS A 111 8.86 -24.69 -25.01
CA LYS A 111 9.88 -25.12 -24.07
C LYS A 111 9.16 -25.44 -22.78
N GLU A 112 9.26 -26.69 -22.35
CA GLU A 112 8.43 -27.23 -21.27
C GLU A 112 8.79 -26.57 -19.94
N ILE A 113 7.87 -25.74 -19.45
CA ILE A 113 7.80 -25.32 -18.05
C ILE A 113 6.56 -26.01 -17.52
N SER A 114 6.77 -27.01 -16.65
CA SER A 114 5.72 -27.78 -16.01
C SER A 114 4.95 -26.92 -15.01
N THR A 115 3.91 -26.22 -15.49
CA THR A 115 2.94 -25.51 -14.64
C THR A 115 1.93 -26.51 -14.05
N GLU A 116 2.42 -27.41 -13.22
CA GLU A 116 1.56 -28.03 -12.21
C GLU A 116 1.22 -26.94 -11.19
N GLU A 117 -0.07 -26.61 -11.04
CA GLU A 117 -0.52 -25.78 -9.92
C GLU A 117 -0.29 -26.60 -8.63
N GLU A 118 0.70 -26.25 -7.79
CA GLU A 118 0.79 -26.82 -6.44
C GLU A 118 -0.44 -26.37 -5.62
N PRO A 119 -1.41 -27.25 -5.30
CA PRO A 119 -2.61 -26.84 -4.56
C PRO A 119 -2.29 -26.44 -3.10
N TYR A 120 -1.11 -26.81 -2.61
CA TYR A 120 -0.67 -26.71 -1.21
C TYR A 120 0.57 -25.82 -1.01
N ARG A 121 0.77 -24.83 -1.89
CA ARG A 121 1.92 -23.88 -1.93
C ARG A 121 2.28 -23.19 -0.58
N TYR A 122 1.37 -23.14 0.39
CA TYR A 122 1.56 -22.42 1.68
C TYR A 122 1.13 -23.19 2.93
N ILE A 123 0.15 -24.09 2.81
CA ILE A 123 -0.35 -24.97 3.89
C ILE A 123 -0.38 -26.39 3.35
N VAL A 124 0.29 -27.30 4.06
CA VAL A 124 0.14 -28.75 3.86
C VAL A 124 -0.99 -29.20 4.79
N PRO A 125 -2.10 -29.76 4.27
CA PRO A 125 -3.21 -30.21 5.10
C PRO A 125 -2.82 -31.45 5.93
N LYS A 126 -3.34 -31.53 7.16
CA LYS A 126 -3.07 -32.61 8.12
C LYS A 126 -4.05 -33.78 7.98
N ASP A 127 -5.22 -33.51 7.43
CA ASP A 127 -6.33 -34.46 7.24
C ASP A 127 -7.21 -34.06 6.03
N GLU A 128 -8.14 -34.93 5.66
CA GLU A 128 -9.06 -34.74 4.52
C GLU A 128 -10.01 -33.54 4.71
N VAL A 129 -10.27 -33.10 5.95
CA VAL A 129 -11.16 -31.97 6.25
C VAL A 129 -10.42 -30.65 6.02
N GLU A 130 -9.16 -30.53 6.46
CA GLU A 130 -8.28 -29.42 6.10
C GLU A 130 -8.03 -29.38 4.57
N GLU A 131 -7.84 -30.55 3.94
CA GLU A 131 -7.66 -30.64 2.49
C GLU A 131 -8.91 -30.17 1.71
N SER A 132 -10.10 -30.63 2.09
CA SER A 132 -11.37 -30.19 1.51
C SER A 132 -11.62 -28.70 1.74
N GLY A 133 -11.36 -28.20 2.96
CA GLY A 133 -11.48 -26.78 3.30
C GLY A 133 -10.55 -25.88 2.48
N LEU A 134 -9.35 -26.34 2.13
CA LEU A 134 -8.43 -25.62 1.22
C LEU A 134 -8.90 -25.66 -0.24
N LYS A 135 -9.46 -26.79 -0.70
CA LYS A 135 -10.05 -26.91 -2.05
C LYS A 135 -11.21 -25.93 -2.25
N ASP A 136 -12.12 -25.81 -1.28
CA ASP A 136 -13.22 -24.83 -1.35
C ASP A 136 -12.72 -23.37 -1.25
N VAL A 137 -11.73 -23.06 -0.41
CA VAL A 137 -11.11 -21.72 -0.39
C VAL A 137 -10.50 -21.37 -1.75
N ASN A 138 -9.69 -22.25 -2.35
CA ASN A 138 -9.09 -22.03 -3.66
C ASN A 138 -10.14 -21.81 -4.76
N LYS A 139 -11.23 -22.60 -4.74
CA LYS A 139 -12.40 -22.45 -5.63
C LYS A 139 -13.10 -21.10 -5.45
N TYR A 140 -13.34 -20.66 -4.21
CA TYR A 140 -13.94 -19.35 -3.93
C TYR A 140 -13.03 -18.18 -4.32
N LEU A 141 -11.71 -18.32 -4.19
CA LEU A 141 -10.75 -17.32 -4.68
C LEU A 141 -10.83 -17.17 -6.21
N LYS A 142 -10.86 -18.29 -6.96
CA LYS A 142 -11.02 -18.25 -8.43
C LYS A 142 -12.37 -17.64 -8.85
N ILE A 143 -13.47 -17.85 -8.09
CA ILE A 143 -14.77 -17.18 -8.31
C ILE A 143 -14.70 -15.68 -7.99
N GLN A 144 -14.12 -15.27 -6.86
CA GLN A 144 -14.03 -13.85 -6.51
C GLN A 144 -13.13 -13.08 -7.49
N ARG A 145 -12.06 -13.70 -8.01
CA ARG A 145 -11.20 -13.09 -9.04
C ARG A 145 -11.91 -12.92 -10.39
N SER A 146 -12.88 -13.77 -10.77
CA SER A 146 -13.66 -13.56 -12.01
C SER A 146 -14.65 -12.40 -11.92
N TRP A 147 -14.93 -11.87 -10.71
CA TRP A 147 -15.70 -10.64 -10.50
C TRP A 147 -14.85 -9.36 -10.52
N LEU A 148 -13.52 -9.44 -10.58
CA LEU A 148 -12.63 -8.27 -10.58
C LEU A 148 -12.77 -7.47 -11.88
N SER A 149 -13.12 -6.18 -11.76
CA SER A 149 -13.29 -5.32 -12.93
C SER A 149 -11.95 -4.86 -13.52
N ILE A 150 -11.54 -5.52 -14.61
CA ILE A 150 -10.41 -5.14 -15.47
C ILE A 150 -10.82 -3.98 -16.41
N GLY A 151 -11.30 -2.88 -15.81
CA GLY A 151 -11.88 -1.73 -16.50
C GLY A 151 -10.95 -0.52 -16.61
N ASN A 152 -10.97 0.14 -17.77
CA ASN A 152 -10.32 1.44 -17.99
C ASN A 152 -11.04 2.55 -17.19
N ASN A 153 -10.31 3.64 -16.89
CA ASN A 153 -10.78 4.77 -16.06
C ASN A 153 -11.95 5.59 -16.67
N GLN A 154 -12.44 5.23 -17.85
CA GLN A 154 -13.53 5.93 -18.55
C GLN A 154 -14.90 5.32 -18.17
N ARG A 155 -15.34 5.56 -16.93
CA ARG A 155 -16.62 5.02 -16.41
C ARG A 155 -17.83 5.52 -17.19
N SER A 156 -18.75 4.62 -17.50
CA SER A 156 -20.03 4.90 -18.16
C SER A 156 -21.18 4.48 -17.27
N CYS A 157 -21.86 5.45 -16.66
CA CYS A 157 -22.95 5.18 -15.70
C CYS A 157 -24.22 4.55 -16.31
N LYS A 158 -24.27 4.36 -17.65
CA LYS A 158 -25.43 3.81 -18.35
C LYS A 158 -25.69 2.36 -17.94
N GLY A 159 -26.74 2.13 -17.15
CA GLY A 159 -27.05 0.82 -16.57
C GLY A 159 -26.19 0.43 -15.36
N GLN A 160 -25.47 1.39 -14.78
CA GLN A 160 -24.61 1.21 -13.60
C GLN A 160 -25.05 2.07 -12.40
N GLY A 161 -26.36 2.35 -12.30
CA GLY A 161 -26.91 3.18 -11.23
C GLY A 161 -26.68 2.56 -9.85
N ILE A 162 -26.14 3.35 -8.92
CA ILE A 162 -25.95 2.95 -7.52
C ILE A 162 -26.97 3.71 -6.67
N TYR A 163 -27.91 2.99 -6.07
CA TYR A 163 -28.81 3.58 -5.08
C TYR A 163 -28.20 3.46 -3.69
N VAL A 164 -28.34 4.52 -2.88
CA VAL A 164 -27.90 4.56 -1.48
C VAL A 164 -29.13 4.80 -0.64
N TYR A 165 -29.50 3.83 0.22
CA TYR A 165 -30.67 4.00 1.08
C TYR A 165 -30.48 5.14 2.07
N ASP A 166 -31.47 6.03 2.13
CA ASP A 166 -31.62 6.94 3.26
C ASP A 166 -32.15 6.16 4.47
N LEU A 167 -31.21 5.60 5.24
CA LEU A 167 -31.50 4.87 6.48
C LEU A 167 -31.74 5.84 7.63
N PRO A 168 -32.72 5.58 8.52
CA PRO A 168 -32.83 6.28 9.80
C PRO A 168 -31.47 6.34 10.54
N SER A 169 -31.11 7.52 11.03
CA SER A 169 -29.77 7.87 11.53
C SER A 169 -29.19 6.92 12.58
N LYS A 170 -30.05 6.27 13.37
CA LYS A 170 -29.70 5.21 14.33
C LYS A 170 -28.91 4.04 13.75
N PHE A 171 -28.98 3.83 12.43
CA PHE A 171 -28.23 2.80 11.72
C PHE A 171 -26.84 3.26 11.24
N ASN A 172 -26.50 4.55 11.38
CA ASN A 172 -25.21 5.10 10.96
C ASN A 172 -24.75 6.33 11.78
N LYS A 173 -25.30 7.51 11.51
CA LYS A 173 -24.83 8.80 12.05
C LYS A 173 -24.88 8.87 13.58
N ASP A 174 -25.93 8.32 14.19
CA ASP A 174 -26.08 8.38 15.65
C ASP A 174 -25.03 7.50 16.36
N LEU A 175 -24.64 6.38 15.74
CA LEU A 175 -23.55 5.53 16.24
C LEU A 175 -22.21 6.31 16.27
N LEU A 176 -21.92 7.12 15.24
CA LEU A 176 -20.74 7.99 15.26
C LEU A 176 -20.87 9.13 16.29
N GLY A 177 -22.09 9.49 16.71
CA GLY A 177 -22.33 10.45 17.79
C GLY A 177 -22.00 9.89 19.18
N GLU A 178 -22.11 8.57 19.39
CA GLU A 178 -21.77 7.88 20.64
C GLU A 178 -20.26 7.56 20.77
N CYS A 179 -19.41 8.24 19.99
CA CYS A 179 -17.98 7.99 19.88
C CYS A 179 -17.15 8.23 21.16
N SER A 180 -17.67 8.97 22.14
CA SER A 180 -17.06 9.09 23.47
C SER A 180 -17.21 7.82 24.31
N ASP A 181 -18.29 7.08 24.07
CA ASP A 181 -18.81 6.05 24.98
C ASP A 181 -18.65 4.63 24.40
N MET A 182 -18.10 4.50 23.17
CA MET A 182 -17.81 3.22 22.53
C MET A 182 -16.73 2.41 23.26
N PHE A 183 -15.72 3.08 23.84
CA PHE A 183 -14.56 2.45 24.46
C PHE A 183 -14.41 2.98 25.89
N PRO A 184 -14.45 2.13 26.95
CA PRO A 184 -14.48 2.62 28.34
C PRO A 184 -13.21 3.37 28.81
N TRP A 185 -12.15 3.41 27.98
CA TRP A 185 -10.86 4.05 28.29
C TRP A 185 -10.28 4.86 27.12
N ALA A 186 -11.05 5.14 26.07
CA ALA A 186 -10.59 5.95 24.93
C ALA A 186 -11.75 6.61 24.19
N ASN A 187 -11.64 7.92 23.92
CA ASN A 187 -12.58 8.67 23.09
C ASN A 187 -12.24 8.46 21.60
N PHE A 188 -13.21 8.01 20.80
CA PHE A 188 -13.03 7.71 19.37
C PHE A 188 -13.44 8.87 18.44
N CYS A 189 -13.97 9.98 18.96
CA CYS A 189 -14.52 11.07 18.14
C CYS A 189 -13.47 11.76 17.26
N SER A 190 -12.20 11.77 17.67
CA SER A 190 -11.09 12.26 16.84
C SER A 190 -10.95 11.45 15.54
N TYR A 191 -11.20 10.13 15.57
CA TYR A 191 -11.11 9.23 14.41
C TYR A 191 -12.26 9.37 13.41
N PHE A 192 -13.37 10.03 13.78
CA PHE A 192 -14.55 10.20 12.92
C PHE A 192 -14.67 11.60 12.31
N LYS A 193 -13.69 12.47 12.56
CA LYS A 193 -13.48 13.70 11.79
C LYS A 193 -13.13 13.37 10.33
N ASN A 194 -13.24 14.37 9.43
CA ASN A 194 -12.84 14.27 8.02
C ASN A 194 -13.39 13.02 7.31
N ASP A 195 -14.72 12.86 7.29
CA ASP A 195 -15.44 11.72 6.70
C ASP A 195 -15.00 10.31 7.19
N GLY A 196 -14.34 10.23 8.35
CA GLY A 196 -13.81 8.98 8.93
C GLY A 196 -12.29 8.81 8.83
N PHE A 197 -11.57 9.74 8.18
CA PHE A 197 -10.10 9.74 8.17
C PHE A 197 -9.49 10.14 9.52
N GLY A 198 -10.26 10.85 10.36
CA GLY A 198 -9.80 11.35 11.64
C GLY A 198 -9.01 12.66 11.54
N GLU A 199 -8.17 12.93 12.53
CA GLU A 199 -7.38 14.17 12.61
C GLU A 199 -6.18 14.15 11.66
N SER A 200 -5.84 15.30 11.07
CA SER A 200 -4.69 15.46 10.18
C SER A 200 -3.36 15.32 10.92
N ILE A 201 -2.36 14.70 10.27
CA ILE A 201 -1.01 14.50 10.83
C ILE A 201 -0.05 15.51 10.19
N GLU A 202 0.19 16.63 10.86
CA GLU A 202 0.99 17.74 10.31
C GLU A 202 2.43 17.32 9.97
N GLU A 203 3.01 16.40 10.74
CA GLU A 203 4.37 15.88 10.57
C GLU A 203 4.56 15.03 9.30
N LEU A 204 3.49 14.45 8.77
CA LEU A 204 3.49 13.71 7.51
C LEU A 204 3.05 14.57 6.31
N GLY A 205 2.36 15.68 6.59
CA GLY A 205 1.93 16.69 5.62
C GLY A 205 0.48 16.52 5.14
N GLU A 206 0.13 17.21 4.06
CA GLU A 206 -1.21 17.12 3.47
C GLU A 206 -1.58 15.69 3.06
N ARG A 207 -2.90 15.40 3.08
CA ARG A 207 -3.52 14.09 2.80
C ARG A 207 -3.20 12.98 3.83
N TRP A 208 -2.46 13.27 4.90
CA TRP A 208 -2.22 12.32 6.00
C TRP A 208 -3.16 12.55 7.17
N PHE A 209 -3.77 11.47 7.65
CA PHE A 209 -4.72 11.49 8.76
C PHE A 209 -4.52 10.29 9.68
N ASN A 210 -4.90 10.44 10.95
CA ASN A 210 -4.83 9.40 11.97
C ASN A 210 -5.99 8.39 11.82
N THR A 211 -6.07 7.76 10.65
CA THR A 211 -7.19 6.90 10.27
C THR A 211 -7.26 5.63 11.12
N HIS A 212 -8.37 5.44 11.83
CA HIS A 212 -8.56 4.24 12.63
C HIS A 212 -8.87 3.01 11.76
N GLN A 213 -8.36 1.85 12.15
CA GLN A 213 -8.48 0.58 11.42
C GLN A 213 -9.92 0.09 11.14
N TYR A 214 -10.91 0.69 11.79
CA TYR A 214 -12.34 0.36 11.66
C TYR A 214 -13.17 1.48 10.98
N SER A 215 -12.56 2.58 10.53
CA SER A 215 -13.28 3.72 9.90
C SER A 215 -13.77 3.46 8.46
N LEU A 216 -13.72 2.22 7.96
CA LEU A 216 -14.08 1.87 6.58
C LEU A 216 -15.53 2.27 6.22
N GLU A 217 -16.45 2.17 7.17
CA GLU A 217 -17.89 2.42 6.96
C GLU A 217 -18.22 3.89 6.65
N PRO A 218 -17.79 4.90 7.45
CA PRO A 218 -17.95 6.31 7.08
C PRO A 218 -17.20 6.71 5.81
N ILE A 219 -15.96 6.21 5.63
CA ILE A 219 -15.13 6.50 4.45
C ILE A 219 -15.85 6.06 3.16
N PHE A 220 -16.29 4.80 3.11
CA PHE A 220 -16.98 4.27 1.93
C PHE A 220 -18.33 4.96 1.71
N HIS A 221 -19.07 5.26 2.79
CA HIS A 221 -20.35 5.96 2.69
C HIS A 221 -20.18 7.36 2.09
N SER A 222 -19.21 8.17 2.54
CA SER A 222 -19.00 9.51 1.98
C SER A 222 -18.56 9.49 0.51
N ARG A 223 -17.73 8.50 0.12
CA ARG A 223 -17.35 8.28 -1.29
C ARG A 223 -18.57 7.94 -2.17
N VAL A 224 -19.39 6.96 -1.77
CA VAL A 224 -20.54 6.54 -2.61
C VAL A 224 -21.67 7.58 -2.66
N LEU A 225 -21.87 8.39 -1.61
CA LEU A 225 -22.81 9.51 -1.64
C LEU A 225 -22.50 10.54 -2.75
N LYS A 226 -21.24 10.63 -3.18
CA LYS A 226 -20.74 11.57 -4.20
C LYS A 226 -20.29 10.88 -5.50
N HIS A 227 -20.49 9.57 -5.65
CA HIS A 227 -20.10 8.82 -6.85
C HIS A 227 -20.92 9.27 -8.08
N PRO A 228 -20.32 9.50 -9.26
CA PRO A 228 -21.02 10.02 -10.44
C PRO A 228 -22.15 9.14 -10.96
N CYS A 229 -22.13 7.82 -10.67
CA CYS A 229 -23.21 6.90 -11.04
C CYS A 229 -24.27 6.70 -9.94
N ARG A 230 -24.30 7.56 -8.91
CA ARG A 230 -25.34 7.50 -7.88
C ARG A 230 -26.70 7.93 -8.45
N VAL A 231 -27.74 7.16 -8.16
CA VAL A 231 -29.14 7.45 -8.55
C VAL A 231 -30.02 7.66 -7.32
N TYR A 232 -31.10 8.43 -7.49
CA TYR A 232 -32.09 8.74 -6.45
C TYR A 232 -33.44 8.02 -6.64
N ASP A 233 -33.57 7.26 -7.74
CA ASP A 233 -34.72 6.42 -8.06
C ASP A 233 -34.29 4.96 -8.00
N GLU A 234 -34.97 4.15 -7.18
CA GLU A 234 -34.68 2.71 -7.03
C GLU A 234 -34.83 1.95 -8.36
N ASN A 235 -35.63 2.44 -9.32
CA ASN A 235 -35.83 1.79 -10.62
C ASN A 235 -34.66 1.99 -11.59
N GLN A 236 -33.80 2.98 -11.35
CA GLN A 236 -32.60 3.26 -12.16
C GLN A 236 -31.35 2.53 -11.62
N ALA A 237 -31.50 1.81 -10.51
CA ALA A 237 -30.41 1.17 -9.80
C ALA A 237 -30.12 -0.24 -10.32
N LYS A 238 -28.82 -0.57 -10.37
CA LYS A 238 -28.32 -1.95 -10.50
C LYS A 238 -27.62 -2.44 -9.22
N LEU A 239 -27.14 -1.54 -8.38
CA LEU A 239 -26.50 -1.85 -7.10
C LEU A 239 -27.16 -1.05 -5.98
N PHE A 240 -27.50 -1.72 -4.87
CA PHE A 240 -28.11 -1.10 -3.69
C PHE A 240 -27.14 -1.11 -2.51
N TYR A 241 -26.56 0.04 -2.18
CA TYR A 241 -25.73 0.18 -0.97
C TYR A 241 -26.62 0.42 0.26
N VAL A 242 -26.39 -0.39 1.30
CA VAL A 242 -27.02 -0.23 2.62
C VAL A 242 -25.99 0.41 3.57
N PRO A 243 -26.09 1.71 3.87
CA PRO A 243 -25.15 2.42 4.74
C PRO A 243 -25.40 2.13 6.23
N PHE A 244 -25.32 0.86 6.63
CA PHE A 244 -25.38 0.42 8.03
C PHE A 244 -23.98 0.34 8.61
N TYR A 245 -23.71 1.03 9.72
CA TYR A 245 -22.42 1.00 10.40
C TYR A 245 -22.38 -0.12 11.44
N GLY A 246 -22.47 -1.37 10.96
CA GLY A 246 -22.51 -2.54 11.82
C GLY A 246 -21.24 -2.72 12.66
N GLY A 247 -20.08 -2.37 12.11
CA GLY A 247 -18.81 -2.36 12.84
C GLY A 247 -18.81 -1.39 14.02
N MET A 248 -19.43 -0.22 13.86
CA MET A 248 -19.63 0.73 14.94
C MET A 248 -20.61 0.24 16.01
N ASP A 249 -21.72 -0.41 15.64
CA ASP A 249 -22.64 -1.01 16.62
C ASP A 249 -22.00 -2.20 17.35
N VAL A 250 -21.17 -3.02 16.69
CA VAL A 250 -20.36 -4.02 17.41
C VAL A 250 -19.41 -3.35 18.40
N LEU A 251 -18.62 -2.33 17.98
CA LEU A 251 -17.69 -1.63 18.88
C LEU A 251 -18.38 -1.08 20.14
N ARG A 252 -19.55 -0.47 19.96
CA ARG A 252 -20.40 0.08 21.03
C ARG A 252 -20.73 -0.92 22.14
N TRP A 253 -20.79 -2.22 21.82
CA TRP A 253 -21.14 -3.30 22.76
C TRP A 253 -20.01 -4.30 23.06
N HIS A 254 -18.88 -4.23 22.35
CA HIS A 254 -17.81 -5.23 22.42
C HIS A 254 -17.17 -5.28 23.82
N PHE A 255 -17.01 -4.12 24.47
CA PHE A 255 -16.39 -3.97 25.79
C PHE A 255 -17.40 -3.75 26.93
N LYS A 256 -18.70 -3.94 26.67
CA LYS A 256 -19.77 -3.75 27.65
C LYS A 256 -20.40 -5.09 28.04
N ASN A 257 -20.50 -5.31 29.35
CA ASN A 257 -21.19 -6.47 29.92
C ASN A 257 -22.72 -6.26 29.84
N ILE A 258 -23.28 -6.58 28.67
CA ILE A 258 -24.70 -6.47 28.35
C ILE A 258 -25.13 -7.71 27.57
N SER A 259 -26.41 -8.07 27.67
CA SER A 259 -26.96 -9.31 27.11
C SER A 259 -26.89 -9.35 25.57
N THR A 260 -26.84 -10.57 25.03
CA THR A 260 -26.56 -10.84 23.61
C THR A 260 -27.70 -10.48 22.66
N ASP A 261 -28.92 -10.36 23.17
CA ASP A 261 -30.08 -9.86 22.43
C ASP A 261 -29.93 -8.38 22.09
N VAL A 262 -29.52 -7.54 23.06
CA VAL A 262 -29.33 -6.10 22.88
C VAL A 262 -28.33 -5.80 21.76
N LYS A 263 -27.28 -6.61 21.64
CA LYS A 263 -26.22 -6.49 20.61
C LYS A 263 -26.70 -6.78 19.18
N ASP A 264 -27.90 -7.35 19.02
CA ASP A 264 -28.49 -7.67 17.72
C ASP A 264 -29.77 -6.86 17.43
N VAL A 265 -30.32 -6.15 18.43
CA VAL A 265 -31.56 -5.37 18.31
C VAL A 265 -31.52 -4.37 17.15
N LEU A 266 -30.37 -3.75 16.85
CA LEU A 266 -30.24 -2.81 15.75
C LEU A 266 -30.22 -3.52 14.39
N ALA A 267 -29.46 -4.61 14.25
CA ALA A 267 -29.43 -5.47 13.08
C ALA A 267 -30.82 -6.02 12.73
N ILE A 268 -31.56 -6.56 13.72
CA ILE A 268 -32.93 -7.06 13.54
C ILE A 268 -33.88 -5.93 13.09
N LYS A 269 -33.76 -4.73 13.67
CA LYS A 269 -34.54 -3.54 13.25
C LYS A 269 -34.20 -3.10 11.83
N LEU A 270 -32.97 -3.28 11.35
CA LEU A 270 -32.57 -2.99 9.98
C LEU A 270 -33.15 -4.00 8.99
N LEU A 271 -33.00 -5.30 9.26
CA LEU A 271 -33.51 -6.36 8.37
C LEU A 271 -35.04 -6.28 8.22
N LYS A 272 -35.77 -5.97 9.31
CA LYS A 272 -37.22 -5.70 9.25
C LYS A 272 -37.57 -4.47 8.39
N TRP A 273 -36.72 -3.44 8.36
CA TRP A 273 -36.90 -2.25 7.50
C TRP A 273 -36.58 -2.56 6.03
N LEU A 274 -35.52 -3.34 5.77
CA LEU A 274 -35.13 -3.78 4.42
C LEU A 274 -36.19 -4.70 3.82
N GLY A 275 -36.69 -5.69 4.57
CA GLY A 275 -37.80 -6.56 4.16
C GLY A 275 -39.10 -5.81 3.82
N SER A 276 -39.25 -4.57 4.31
CA SER A 276 -40.36 -3.67 3.93
C SER A 276 -40.21 -3.08 2.52
N LYS A 277 -39.02 -3.07 1.91
CA LYS A 277 -38.74 -2.47 0.60
C LYS A 277 -39.06 -3.41 -0.57
N SER A 278 -39.57 -2.84 -1.66
CA SER A 278 -39.82 -3.54 -2.93
C SER A 278 -38.51 -4.01 -3.58
N SER A 279 -37.50 -3.12 -3.65
CA SER A 279 -36.15 -3.40 -4.15
C SER A 279 -35.49 -4.60 -3.46
N TRP A 280 -35.50 -4.64 -2.13
CA TRP A 280 -34.97 -5.78 -1.37
C TRP A 280 -35.69 -7.10 -1.70
N ARG A 281 -37.04 -7.10 -1.71
CA ARG A 281 -37.83 -8.30 -1.99
C ARG A 281 -37.69 -8.79 -3.44
N LYS A 282 -37.51 -7.89 -4.42
CA LYS A 282 -37.40 -8.19 -5.85
C LYS A 282 -36.29 -9.22 -6.14
N ASN A 283 -35.12 -9.01 -5.56
CA ASN A 283 -33.91 -9.80 -5.81
C ASN A 283 -33.41 -10.53 -4.55
N SER A 284 -34.22 -10.55 -3.48
CA SER A 284 -33.92 -11.16 -2.17
C SER A 284 -32.57 -10.74 -1.57
N GLY A 285 -32.15 -9.49 -1.78
CA GLY A 285 -30.90 -8.94 -1.28
C GLY A 285 -29.65 -9.22 -2.13
N LYS A 286 -29.74 -9.89 -3.29
CA LYS A 286 -28.56 -10.30 -4.10
C LYS A 286 -27.81 -9.13 -4.75
N ASP A 287 -28.54 -8.06 -5.07
CA ASP A 287 -28.06 -6.76 -5.57
C ASP A 287 -27.71 -5.77 -4.45
N HIS A 288 -27.80 -6.20 -3.18
CA HIS A 288 -27.45 -5.40 -2.01
C HIS A 288 -26.01 -5.63 -1.58
N VAL A 289 -25.37 -4.54 -1.17
CA VAL A 289 -24.02 -4.54 -0.60
C VAL A 289 -23.98 -3.79 0.73
N PHE A 290 -23.31 -4.40 1.69
CA PHE A 290 -23.01 -3.86 3.01
C PHE A 290 -21.50 -3.63 3.10
N VAL A 291 -21.09 -2.55 3.76
CA VAL A 291 -19.70 -2.30 4.15
C VAL A 291 -19.64 -2.45 5.66
N LEU A 292 -18.75 -3.31 6.14
CA LEU A 292 -18.62 -3.64 7.55
C LEU A 292 -17.19 -3.36 8.03
N GLY A 293 -17.06 -2.47 8.99
CA GLY A 293 -15.79 -1.89 9.46
C GLY A 293 -14.95 -2.82 10.34
N LYS A 294 -15.32 -4.09 10.46
CA LYS A 294 -14.65 -5.09 11.30
C LYS A 294 -14.44 -6.39 10.50
N ILE A 295 -13.72 -7.33 11.11
CA ILE A 295 -13.50 -8.67 10.53
C ILE A 295 -14.82 -9.46 10.53
N THR A 296 -15.00 -10.42 9.61
CA THR A 296 -16.23 -11.23 9.50
C THR A 296 -16.68 -11.83 10.86
N TRP A 297 -15.72 -12.25 11.70
CA TRP A 297 -15.96 -12.96 12.95
C TRP A 297 -16.66 -12.11 14.02
N ASP A 298 -16.53 -10.78 13.97
CA ASP A 298 -17.23 -9.83 14.85
C ASP A 298 -18.76 -9.78 14.62
N PHE A 299 -19.24 -10.42 13.55
CA PHE A 299 -20.66 -10.52 13.18
C PHE A 299 -21.20 -11.96 13.12
N ARG A 300 -20.39 -12.94 13.54
CA ARG A 300 -20.69 -14.37 13.43
C ARG A 300 -20.66 -15.06 14.80
N ARG A 301 -21.46 -14.54 15.75
CA ARG A 301 -21.61 -15.10 17.09
C ARG A 301 -22.12 -16.55 17.04
N LYS A 302 -21.19 -17.50 17.21
CA LYS A 302 -21.50 -18.86 17.64
C LYS A 302 -21.82 -18.86 19.14
N GLU A 303 -22.40 -19.95 19.62
CA GLU A 303 -22.69 -20.14 21.05
C GLU A 303 -21.44 -19.90 21.91
N HIS A 304 -21.64 -19.41 23.13
CA HIS A 304 -20.63 -18.96 24.11
C HIS A 304 -19.90 -17.61 23.85
N TYR A 305 -19.96 -16.97 22.68
CA TYR A 305 -19.23 -15.70 22.41
C TYR A 305 -20.04 -14.42 22.72
N SER A 306 -19.99 -13.91 23.95
CA SER A 306 -20.85 -12.80 24.43
C SER A 306 -20.51 -11.37 23.92
N CYS A 307 -19.36 -11.15 23.30
CA CYS A 307 -18.91 -9.82 22.82
C CYS A 307 -19.25 -9.50 21.35
N ILE A 308 -19.81 -10.45 20.61
CA ILE A 308 -19.91 -10.47 19.14
C ILE A 308 -21.39 -10.39 18.68
N SER A 309 -21.69 -9.85 17.49
CA SER A 309 -23.07 -9.83 16.94
C SER A 309 -23.39 -11.12 16.17
N SER A 310 -24.68 -11.47 16.01
CA SER A 310 -25.11 -12.56 15.10
C SER A 310 -25.46 -12.13 13.67
N PHE A 311 -25.26 -10.85 13.33
CA PHE A 311 -25.79 -10.23 12.10
C PHE A 311 -25.54 -11.02 10.80
N LEU A 312 -24.36 -11.60 10.58
CA LEU A 312 -24.07 -12.34 9.33
C LEU A 312 -24.58 -13.79 9.32
N GLU A 313 -25.07 -14.30 10.44
CA GLU A 313 -25.74 -15.62 10.55
C GLU A 313 -27.27 -15.52 10.36
N MET A 314 -27.83 -14.30 10.31
CA MET A 314 -29.25 -14.05 10.04
C MET A 314 -29.60 -14.45 8.60
N GLN A 315 -30.77 -15.07 8.39
CA GLN A 315 -31.10 -15.71 7.10
C GLN A 315 -31.14 -14.72 5.93
N GLU A 316 -31.58 -13.50 6.18
CA GLU A 316 -31.64 -12.37 5.26
C GLU A 316 -30.23 -11.96 4.76
N MET A 317 -29.18 -12.23 5.53
CA MET A 317 -27.80 -11.93 5.17
C MET A 317 -27.11 -13.02 4.35
N LYS A 318 -27.81 -14.10 3.96
CA LYS A 318 -27.28 -15.16 3.08
C LYS A 318 -27.10 -14.77 1.62
N ASN A 319 -27.76 -13.71 1.14
CA ASN A 319 -27.69 -13.26 -0.26
C ASN A 319 -26.84 -12.00 -0.50
N PRO A 320 -26.86 -10.96 0.37
CA PRO A 320 -26.09 -9.74 0.14
C PRO A 320 -24.58 -9.96 0.12
N THR A 321 -23.90 -9.08 -0.60
CA THR A 321 -22.43 -9.03 -0.65
C THR A 321 -21.93 -8.23 0.56
N LYS A 322 -20.92 -8.75 1.29
CA LYS A 322 -20.30 -8.06 2.42
C LYS A 322 -18.91 -7.59 2.00
N LEU A 323 -18.64 -6.30 2.14
CA LEU A 323 -17.30 -5.76 2.07
C LEU A 323 -16.76 -5.65 3.50
N LEU A 324 -15.66 -6.33 3.78
CA LEU A 324 -15.08 -6.46 5.12
C LEU A 324 -13.59 -6.10 5.08
N ILE A 325 -13.03 -5.67 6.21
CA ILE A 325 -11.57 -5.55 6.34
C ILE A 325 -10.86 -6.92 6.40
N GLU A 326 -11.59 -8.00 6.68
CA GLU A 326 -11.12 -9.39 6.65
C GLU A 326 -12.33 -10.31 6.42
N ARG A 327 -12.30 -11.15 5.37
CA ARG A 327 -13.44 -11.99 4.98
C ARG A 327 -13.44 -13.33 5.70
N ASN A 328 -14.58 -14.03 5.66
CA ASN A 328 -14.61 -15.46 5.91
C ASN A 328 -14.10 -16.18 4.65
N PRO A 329 -12.98 -16.94 4.70
CA PRO A 329 -12.42 -17.60 3.51
C PRO A 329 -13.39 -18.57 2.83
N TRP A 330 -14.30 -19.17 3.61
CA TRP A 330 -15.29 -20.16 3.19
C TRP A 330 -16.64 -19.54 2.76
N GLU A 331 -16.75 -18.21 2.72
CA GLU A 331 -17.95 -17.49 2.25
C GLU A 331 -17.62 -16.73 0.97
N VAL A 332 -18.16 -17.18 -0.16
CA VAL A 332 -17.85 -16.60 -1.48
C VAL A 332 -18.34 -15.16 -1.63
N ILE A 333 -19.37 -14.76 -0.87
CA ILE A 333 -19.98 -13.42 -0.88
C ILE A 333 -19.48 -12.47 0.22
N ASP A 334 -18.60 -12.95 1.11
CA ASP A 334 -17.79 -12.10 1.98
C ASP A 334 -16.52 -11.74 1.18
N ILE A 335 -16.33 -10.46 0.84
CA ILE A 335 -15.19 -9.95 0.08
C ILE A 335 -14.30 -9.13 1.01
N ALA A 336 -12.99 -9.40 1.04
CA ALA A 336 -12.06 -8.58 1.80
C ALA A 336 -11.55 -7.42 0.93
N ILE A 337 -11.67 -6.20 1.44
CA ILE A 337 -11.11 -4.98 0.85
C ILE A 337 -10.11 -4.34 1.82
N PRO A 338 -9.16 -3.50 1.35
CA PRO A 338 -8.08 -2.97 2.17
C PRO A 338 -8.56 -2.34 3.48
N HIS A 339 -7.78 -2.51 4.56
CA HIS A 339 -7.92 -1.61 5.71
C HIS A 339 -7.65 -0.17 5.25
N PRO A 340 -8.43 0.83 5.70
CA PRO A 340 -8.06 2.22 5.54
C PRO A 340 -6.65 2.48 6.09
N THR A 341 -5.75 3.00 5.26
CA THR A 341 -4.39 3.41 5.63
C THR A 341 -4.38 4.84 6.16
N PHE A 342 -3.21 5.40 6.51
CA PHE A 342 -3.10 6.79 6.95
C PHE A 342 -3.08 7.84 5.82
N PHE A 343 -3.08 7.42 4.54
CA PHE A 343 -2.95 8.31 3.38
C PHE A 343 -4.22 8.34 2.54
N HIS A 344 -4.79 9.53 2.36
CA HIS A 344 -6.06 9.78 1.71
C HIS A 344 -5.94 10.82 0.58
N PRO A 345 -5.48 10.42 -0.62
CA PRO A 345 -5.20 11.32 -1.73
C PRO A 345 -6.48 11.94 -2.31
N ARG A 346 -6.34 13.05 -3.03
CA ARG A 346 -7.44 13.75 -3.70
C ARG A 346 -7.37 13.68 -5.22
N THR A 347 -6.15 13.52 -5.74
CA THR A 347 -5.78 13.66 -7.16
C THR A 347 -4.78 12.58 -7.57
N ASP A 348 -4.62 12.37 -8.88
CA ASP A 348 -3.55 11.51 -9.41
C ASP A 348 -2.14 12.04 -9.07
N ASP A 349 -2.00 13.34 -8.79
CA ASP A 349 -0.72 13.98 -8.48
C ASP A 349 -0.31 13.79 -7.01
N ASP A 350 -1.27 13.68 -6.08
CA ASP A 350 -0.98 13.22 -4.70
C ASP A 350 -0.35 11.81 -4.72
N ILE A 351 -0.99 10.90 -5.47
CA ILE A 351 -0.51 9.51 -5.65
C ILE A 351 0.85 9.51 -6.35
N SER A 352 1.00 10.26 -7.45
CA SER A 352 2.27 10.34 -8.20
C SER A 352 3.41 10.93 -7.36
N SER A 353 3.12 11.92 -6.51
CA SER A 353 4.11 12.55 -5.63
C SER A 353 4.55 11.59 -4.53
N TRP A 354 3.60 10.86 -3.92
CA TRP A 354 3.90 9.86 -2.91
C TRP A 354 4.69 8.67 -3.48
N GLN A 355 4.30 8.15 -4.66
CA GLN A 355 5.07 7.14 -5.40
C GLN A 355 6.52 7.60 -5.65
N ASN A 356 6.71 8.83 -6.13
CA ASN A 356 8.03 9.41 -6.37
C ASN A 356 8.87 9.59 -5.09
N LYS A 357 8.24 9.93 -3.95
CA LYS A 357 8.92 9.98 -2.65
C LYS A 357 9.37 8.57 -2.21
N ILE A 358 8.46 7.60 -2.23
CA ILE A 358 8.69 6.25 -1.71
C ILE A 358 9.67 5.41 -2.53
N ILE A 359 9.67 5.55 -3.86
CA ILE A 359 10.63 4.83 -4.74
C ILE A 359 12.05 5.38 -4.64
N ARG A 360 12.21 6.66 -4.24
CA ARG A 360 13.50 7.33 -4.02
C ARG A 360 13.97 7.30 -2.56
N GLN A 361 13.14 6.79 -1.65
CA GLN A 361 13.42 6.76 -0.22
C GLN A 361 14.60 5.83 0.09
N SER A 362 15.68 6.39 0.64
CA SER A 362 16.79 5.61 1.18
C SER A 362 16.34 4.84 2.43
N ARG A 363 16.60 3.53 2.45
CA ARG A 363 16.22 2.60 3.52
C ARG A 363 17.47 2.15 4.25
N ARG A 364 17.63 2.58 5.51
CA ARG A 364 18.81 2.28 6.33
C ARG A 364 18.63 0.96 7.09
N SER A 365 17.39 0.58 7.36
CA SER A 365 17.01 -0.64 8.07
C SER A 365 16.74 -1.76 7.06
N LEU A 366 17.39 -2.94 7.20
CA LEU A 366 17.03 -4.10 6.36
C LEU A 366 15.66 -4.65 6.75
N ILE A 367 15.34 -4.65 8.04
CA ILE A 367 14.12 -5.21 8.61
C ILE A 367 13.56 -4.22 9.63
N SER A 368 12.24 -4.12 9.74
CA SER A 368 11.61 -3.57 10.94
C SER A 368 10.44 -4.41 11.42
N PHE A 369 10.13 -4.24 12.71
CA PHE A 369 8.93 -4.81 13.31
C PHE A 369 8.27 -3.77 14.21
N ALA A 370 7.06 -3.34 13.85
CA ALA A 370 6.13 -2.68 14.74
C ALA A 370 5.29 -3.76 15.44
N GLY A 371 5.57 -4.01 16.71
CA GLY A 371 4.97 -5.14 17.44
C GLY A 371 5.04 -5.03 18.95
N GLY A 372 4.27 -5.89 19.63
CA GLY A 372 4.33 -6.08 21.07
C GLY A 372 4.12 -7.56 21.41
N ALA A 373 4.85 -8.06 22.40
CA ALA A 373 4.69 -9.42 22.89
C ALA A 373 3.28 -9.62 23.48
N ARG A 374 2.73 -10.83 23.38
CA ARG A 374 1.45 -11.16 24.03
C ARG A 374 1.68 -11.41 25.53
N PRO A 375 0.98 -10.70 26.45
CA PRO A 375 1.04 -10.99 27.87
C PRO A 375 0.75 -12.47 28.15
N GLY A 376 1.53 -13.09 29.05
CA GLY A 376 1.41 -14.51 29.39
C GLY A 376 1.81 -15.52 28.31
N ASN A 377 2.17 -15.10 27.09
CA ASN A 377 2.53 -16.02 26.00
C ASN A 377 3.96 -15.75 25.45
N PRO A 378 5.02 -16.20 26.16
CA PRO A 378 6.40 -16.04 25.71
C PRO A 378 6.73 -16.87 24.45
N LYS A 379 5.94 -17.91 24.13
CA LYS A 379 6.12 -18.73 22.92
C LYS A 379 5.31 -18.23 21.71
N SER A 380 4.76 -17.00 21.77
CA SER A 380 4.06 -16.41 20.64
C SER A 380 5.03 -16.06 19.52
N ILE A 381 4.58 -16.15 18.25
CA ILE A 381 5.39 -15.70 17.10
C ILE A 381 5.88 -14.26 17.25
N ARG A 382 5.08 -13.36 17.85
CA ARG A 382 5.49 -11.98 18.11
C ARG A 382 6.68 -11.90 19.07
N SER A 383 6.74 -12.77 20.07
CA SER A 383 7.86 -12.87 21.01
C SER A 383 9.12 -13.30 20.25
N THR A 384 9.08 -14.42 19.53
CA THR A 384 10.22 -14.93 18.74
C THR A 384 10.73 -13.92 17.69
N LEU A 385 9.84 -13.12 17.12
CA LEU A 385 10.20 -12.04 16.19
C LEU A 385 10.81 -10.81 16.89
N ILE A 386 10.36 -10.47 18.11
CA ILE A 386 11.03 -9.46 18.95
C ILE A 386 12.44 -9.94 19.31
N ASP A 387 12.57 -11.18 19.77
CA ASP A 387 13.85 -11.76 20.21
C ASP A 387 14.87 -11.79 19.06
N GLN A 388 14.47 -12.26 17.87
CA GLN A 388 15.35 -12.25 16.69
C GLN A 388 15.68 -10.83 16.19
N CYS A 389 14.76 -9.87 16.33
CA CYS A 389 14.99 -8.48 15.90
C CYS A 389 15.94 -7.73 16.85
N THR A 390 15.66 -7.77 18.15
CA THR A 390 16.46 -7.10 19.19
C THR A 390 17.84 -7.71 19.36
N SER A 391 18.02 -9.00 19.05
CA SER A 391 19.32 -9.67 18.97
C SER A 391 20.11 -9.36 17.68
N SER A 392 19.61 -8.49 16.79
CA SER A 392 20.28 -8.10 15.54
C SER A 392 20.04 -6.62 15.21
N PRO A 393 20.41 -5.68 16.11
CA PRO A 393 20.05 -4.26 16.00
C PRO A 393 20.65 -3.55 14.79
N ASN A 394 21.75 -4.06 14.23
CA ASN A 394 22.37 -3.54 13.00
C ASN A 394 21.60 -3.95 11.72
N GLN A 395 20.59 -4.83 11.83
CA GLN A 395 19.79 -5.35 10.72
C GLN A 395 18.28 -5.14 10.93
N CYS A 396 17.81 -5.11 12.18
CA CYS A 396 16.38 -5.04 12.49
C CYS A 396 16.05 -3.89 13.47
N ARG A 397 15.20 -2.97 13.03
CA ARG A 397 14.70 -1.85 13.83
C ARG A 397 13.35 -2.21 14.48
N PHE A 398 13.33 -2.34 15.80
CA PHE A 398 12.12 -2.66 16.56
C PHE A 398 11.40 -1.40 17.05
N LEU A 399 10.08 -1.32 16.83
CA LEU A 399 9.19 -0.33 17.43
C LEU A 399 8.22 -1.06 18.37
N ASN A 400 8.37 -0.81 19.68
CA ASN A 400 7.53 -1.44 20.67
C ASN A 400 6.13 -0.82 20.74
N CYS A 401 5.10 -1.62 20.45
CA CYS A 401 3.72 -1.20 20.58
C CYS A 401 3.20 -1.18 22.04
N THR A 402 3.83 -1.90 22.98
CA THR A 402 3.28 -1.99 24.37
C THR A 402 3.38 -0.68 25.14
N SER A 403 4.30 0.21 24.78
CA SER A 403 4.40 1.58 25.27
C SER A 403 3.58 2.59 24.46
N GLY A 404 2.60 2.13 23.67
CA GLY A 404 1.76 2.98 22.82
C GLY A 404 2.44 3.52 21.56
N GLY A 405 3.69 3.14 21.27
CA GLY A 405 4.46 3.66 20.12
C GLY A 405 3.84 3.39 18.74
N CYS A 406 2.92 2.42 18.64
CA CYS A 406 2.19 2.10 17.42
C CYS A 406 0.83 2.80 17.30
N ASN A 407 0.43 3.59 18.31
CA ASN A 407 -0.73 4.49 18.24
C ASN A 407 -0.35 5.86 17.64
N LYS A 408 0.91 5.98 17.19
CA LYS A 408 1.55 7.16 16.63
C LYS A 408 1.85 6.90 15.14
N PRO A 409 0.97 7.34 14.22
CA PRO A 409 1.14 7.08 12.79
C PRO A 409 2.48 7.56 12.25
N GLU A 410 3.01 8.67 12.77
CA GLU A 410 4.28 9.27 12.37
C GLU A 410 5.45 8.31 12.61
N LEU A 411 5.48 7.62 13.75
CA LEU A 411 6.53 6.65 14.10
C LEU A 411 6.44 5.36 13.27
N VAL A 412 5.21 4.89 13.02
CA VAL A 412 4.97 3.68 12.20
C VAL A 412 5.34 3.94 10.73
N MET A 413 4.95 5.10 10.20
CA MET A 413 5.25 5.50 8.82
C MET A 413 6.74 5.81 8.63
N GLU A 414 7.43 6.42 9.60
CA GLU A 414 8.89 6.63 9.56
C GLU A 414 9.64 5.28 9.52
N LEU A 415 9.26 4.36 10.41
CA LEU A 415 9.84 3.01 10.49
C LEU A 415 9.72 2.25 9.15
N PHE A 416 8.53 2.26 8.54
CA PHE A 416 8.28 1.54 7.28
C PHE A 416 8.89 2.25 6.06
N GLN A 417 9.02 3.58 6.08
CA GLN A 417 9.77 4.32 5.05
C GLN A 417 11.27 4.00 5.07
N ASP A 418 11.86 3.81 6.25
CA ASP A 418 13.30 3.51 6.42
C ASP A 418 13.66 2.02 6.21
N SER A 419 12.67 1.14 6.02
CA SER A 419 12.87 -0.33 6.01
C SER A 419 12.77 -0.98 4.63
N GLU A 420 13.66 -1.93 4.34
CA GLU A 420 13.53 -2.81 3.17
C GLU A 420 12.36 -3.80 3.33
N PHE A 421 12.32 -4.50 4.48
CA PHE A 421 11.30 -5.50 4.84
C PHE A 421 10.57 -5.12 6.14
N CYS A 422 9.27 -5.40 6.21
CA CYS A 422 8.42 -5.11 7.38
C CYS A 422 7.77 -6.40 7.87
N LEU A 423 8.00 -6.78 9.13
CA LEU A 423 7.51 -8.04 9.68
C LEU A 423 6.02 -7.93 10.05
N GLN A 424 5.18 -8.72 9.38
CA GLN A 424 3.72 -8.72 9.57
C GLN A 424 3.20 -10.09 10.07
N PRO A 425 3.52 -10.50 11.31
CA PRO A 425 2.85 -11.64 11.93
C PRO A 425 1.36 -11.35 12.17
N PRO A 426 0.53 -12.40 12.33
CA PRO A 426 -0.86 -12.27 12.76
C PRO A 426 -1.06 -11.50 14.07
N GLY A 427 -2.31 -11.15 14.34
CA GLY A 427 -2.77 -10.64 15.61
C GLY A 427 -3.86 -11.48 16.22
N ASP A 428 -4.88 -10.81 16.73
CA ASP A 428 -6.08 -11.43 17.30
C ASP A 428 -7.01 -11.92 16.17
N SER A 429 -6.81 -11.40 14.94
CA SER A 429 -7.17 -12.03 13.67
C SER A 429 -5.92 -12.18 12.76
N PRO A 430 -6.00 -12.92 11.64
CA PRO A 430 -4.91 -13.06 10.67
C PRO A 430 -4.34 -11.73 10.13
N THR A 431 -5.19 -10.77 9.75
CA THR A 431 -4.72 -9.52 9.10
C THR A 431 -4.64 -8.33 10.07
N ARG A 432 -3.85 -7.30 9.68
CA ARG A 432 -3.73 -6.02 10.40
C ARG A 432 -3.60 -4.86 9.41
N LYS A 433 -4.14 -3.68 9.74
CA LYS A 433 -3.92 -2.40 9.01
C LYS A 433 -2.45 -2.15 8.66
N SER A 434 -1.55 -2.51 9.59
CA SER A 434 -0.08 -2.53 9.45
C SER A 434 0.44 -3.12 8.14
N VAL A 435 -0.21 -4.16 7.58
CA VAL A 435 0.15 -4.75 6.27
C VAL A 435 0.01 -3.70 5.16
N PHE A 436 -1.14 -3.04 5.09
CA PHE A 436 -1.45 -2.01 4.11
C PHE A 436 -0.61 -0.75 4.32
N ASP A 437 -0.38 -0.34 5.57
CA ASP A 437 0.53 0.76 5.90
C ASP A 437 1.98 0.49 5.42
N SER A 438 2.47 -0.76 5.56
CA SER A 438 3.80 -1.13 5.05
C SER A 438 3.86 -1.16 3.52
N LEU A 439 2.80 -1.62 2.85
CA LEU A 439 2.68 -1.60 1.38
C LEU A 439 2.68 -0.18 0.84
N ILE A 440 1.86 0.74 1.38
CA ILE A 440 1.87 2.14 0.92
C ILE A 440 3.18 2.88 1.27
N SER A 441 3.98 2.34 2.19
CA SER A 441 5.34 2.82 2.51
C SER A 441 6.43 2.24 1.59
N GLY A 442 6.09 1.37 0.62
CA GLY A 442 7.05 0.65 -0.22
C GLY A 442 7.96 -0.32 0.55
N CYS A 443 7.57 -0.67 1.78
CA CYS A 443 8.24 -1.68 2.58
C CYS A 443 7.67 -3.06 2.20
N ILE A 444 8.52 -4.06 2.02
CA ILE A 444 8.07 -5.38 1.56
C ILE A 444 7.49 -6.14 2.78
N PRO A 445 6.18 -6.43 2.84
CA PRO A 445 5.61 -7.21 3.93
C PRO A 445 6.15 -8.64 3.95
N VAL A 446 6.58 -9.05 5.14
CA VAL A 446 6.96 -10.44 5.44
C VAL A 446 5.80 -11.08 6.18
N LEU A 447 5.12 -12.01 5.52
CA LEU A 447 3.90 -12.65 6.01
C LEU A 447 4.22 -14.02 6.58
N PHE A 448 3.55 -14.36 7.69
CA PHE A 448 3.80 -15.60 8.43
C PHE A 448 2.64 -16.60 8.41
N ASP A 449 1.52 -16.20 7.82
CA ASP A 449 0.29 -16.98 7.67
C ASP A 449 -0.41 -16.52 6.37
N PRO A 450 -0.83 -17.42 5.46
CA PRO A 450 -1.47 -17.03 4.20
C PRO A 450 -2.86 -16.39 4.38
N PHE A 451 -3.55 -16.64 5.50
CA PHE A 451 -4.81 -15.95 5.82
C PHE A 451 -4.61 -14.46 6.15
N THR A 452 -3.37 -13.97 6.28
CA THR A 452 -3.01 -12.54 6.43
C THR A 452 -3.22 -11.74 5.14
N ALA A 453 -3.23 -12.38 3.96
CA ALA A 453 -3.42 -11.68 2.68
C ALA A 453 -3.88 -12.58 1.52
N TYR A 454 -3.21 -13.73 1.33
CA TYR A 454 -3.30 -14.57 0.13
C TYR A 454 -4.71 -15.13 -0.08
N TYR A 455 -5.40 -15.46 1.01
CA TYR A 455 -6.76 -15.99 0.99
C TYR A 455 -7.84 -14.91 1.24
N GLN A 456 -7.46 -13.63 1.27
CA GLN A 456 -8.31 -12.49 1.60
C GLN A 456 -8.63 -11.61 0.38
N TYR A 457 -7.67 -10.82 -0.09
CA TYR A 457 -7.92 -9.60 -0.89
C TYR A 457 -7.90 -9.84 -2.40
N THR A 458 -8.77 -10.71 -2.88
CA THR A 458 -8.87 -11.15 -4.29
C THR A 458 -9.01 -10.03 -5.32
N TRP A 459 -9.59 -8.88 -4.95
CA TRP A 459 -9.74 -7.72 -5.83
C TRP A 459 -8.58 -6.70 -5.76
N HIS A 460 -7.72 -6.78 -4.76
CA HIS A 460 -6.70 -5.75 -4.48
C HIS A 460 -5.26 -6.26 -4.42
N LEU A 461 -5.05 -7.59 -4.33
CA LEU A 461 -3.72 -8.22 -4.35
C LEU A 461 -3.66 -9.31 -5.42
N PRO A 462 -2.55 -9.43 -6.17
CA PRO A 462 -2.37 -10.40 -7.24
C PRO A 462 -2.24 -11.82 -6.68
N GLU A 463 -2.34 -12.81 -7.58
CA GLU A 463 -2.25 -14.23 -7.25
C GLU A 463 -0.80 -14.74 -7.12
N ASP A 464 0.16 -14.11 -7.80
CA ASP A 464 1.57 -14.36 -7.48
C ASP A 464 2.06 -13.43 -6.38
N HIS A 465 1.96 -13.92 -5.15
CA HIS A 465 2.33 -13.18 -3.94
C HIS A 465 3.82 -12.79 -3.87
N ARG A 466 4.68 -13.45 -4.68
CA ARG A 466 6.11 -13.10 -4.84
C ARG A 466 6.33 -11.70 -5.40
N LEU A 467 5.33 -11.11 -6.05
CA LEU A 467 5.41 -9.76 -6.60
C LEU A 467 5.41 -8.67 -5.52
N TYR A 468 4.93 -8.97 -4.30
CA TYR A 468 4.75 -7.97 -3.25
C TYR A 468 5.13 -8.42 -1.83
N SER A 469 5.51 -9.69 -1.61
CA SER A 469 5.69 -10.21 -0.25
C SER A 469 6.67 -11.37 -0.15
N VAL A 470 7.21 -11.58 1.04
CA VAL A 470 8.00 -12.77 1.41
C VAL A 470 7.21 -13.60 2.42
N TYR A 471 7.01 -14.89 2.14
CA TYR A 471 6.41 -15.83 3.08
C TYR A 471 7.47 -16.53 3.94
N ILE A 472 7.21 -16.65 5.25
CA ILE A 472 7.98 -17.49 6.19
C ILE A 472 6.98 -18.25 7.06
N ASN A 473 6.89 -19.57 6.93
CA ASN A 473 5.96 -20.39 7.70
C ASN A 473 6.14 -20.16 9.23
N GLN A 474 5.04 -19.83 9.92
CA GLN A 474 5.08 -19.51 11.34
C GLN A 474 5.52 -20.66 12.26
N ASP A 475 5.28 -21.91 11.88
CA ASP A 475 5.59 -23.08 12.71
C ASP A 475 7.04 -23.54 12.54
N ASP A 476 7.61 -23.43 11.34
CA ASP A 476 9.05 -23.55 11.11
C ASP A 476 9.86 -22.50 11.89
N LEU A 477 9.29 -21.31 12.05
CA LEU A 477 9.87 -20.23 12.86
C LEU A 477 9.77 -20.51 14.37
N LYS A 478 8.60 -20.94 14.88
CA LYS A 478 8.44 -21.37 16.29
C LYS A 478 9.32 -22.56 16.64
N ALA A 479 9.54 -23.47 15.69
CA ALA A 479 10.44 -24.61 15.80
C ALA A 479 11.93 -24.26 15.59
N ASN A 480 12.28 -22.97 15.43
CA ASN A 480 13.63 -22.47 15.19
C ASN A 480 14.35 -23.04 13.94
N LYS A 481 13.62 -23.64 13.00
CA LYS A 481 14.17 -24.11 11.71
C LYS A 481 14.57 -22.94 10.80
N VAL A 482 13.89 -21.79 10.94
CA VAL A 482 14.12 -20.59 10.14
C VAL A 482 14.45 -19.39 11.03
N ASN A 483 15.58 -18.74 10.76
CA ASN A 483 15.91 -17.42 11.28
C ASN A 483 15.55 -16.35 10.24
N VAL A 484 14.73 -15.38 10.62
CA VAL A 484 14.18 -14.35 9.73
C VAL A 484 15.26 -13.43 9.19
N ILE A 485 16.22 -13.04 10.04
CA ILE A 485 17.31 -12.13 9.66
C ILE A 485 18.12 -12.76 8.51
N LYS A 486 18.56 -14.01 8.68
CA LYS A 486 19.29 -14.77 7.63
C LYS A 486 18.45 -14.96 6.37
N LYS A 487 17.16 -15.31 6.50
CA LYS A 487 16.27 -15.54 5.35
C LYS A 487 16.06 -14.27 4.51
N LEU A 488 15.90 -13.10 5.15
CA LEU A 488 15.70 -11.83 4.44
C LEU A 488 17.02 -11.23 3.91
N MET A 489 18.15 -11.47 4.58
CA MET A 489 19.48 -11.15 4.04
C MET A 489 19.77 -11.88 2.72
N SER A 490 19.27 -13.12 2.55
CA SER A 490 19.47 -13.92 1.33
C SER A 490 18.65 -13.48 0.11
N VAL A 491 17.63 -12.61 0.28
CA VAL A 491 16.89 -12.04 -0.85
C VAL A 491 17.75 -10.96 -1.52
N THR A 492 17.97 -11.05 -2.83
CA THR A 492 18.86 -10.14 -3.55
C THR A 492 18.32 -8.71 -3.61
N LEU A 493 19.19 -7.72 -3.81
CA LEU A 493 18.78 -6.33 -3.98
C LEU A 493 17.78 -6.17 -5.14
N ARG A 494 18.05 -6.83 -6.28
CA ARG A 494 17.18 -6.79 -7.47
C ARG A 494 15.78 -7.35 -7.20
N GLU A 495 15.65 -8.40 -6.40
CA GLU A 495 14.33 -8.92 -6.01
C GLU A 495 13.57 -7.92 -5.12
N ARG A 496 14.27 -7.23 -4.21
CA ARG A 496 13.68 -6.17 -3.37
C ARG A 496 13.23 -4.97 -4.20
N GLU A 497 14.07 -4.52 -5.13
CA GLU A 497 13.78 -3.42 -6.06
C GLU A 497 12.58 -3.76 -6.96
N ASN A 498 12.53 -4.98 -7.51
CA ASN A 498 11.39 -5.47 -8.30
C ASN A 498 10.09 -5.48 -7.47
N MET A 499 10.11 -6.09 -6.28
CA MET A 499 8.94 -6.14 -5.38
C MET A 499 8.48 -4.72 -5.00
N ARG A 500 9.41 -3.84 -4.64
CA ARG A 500 9.11 -2.45 -4.29
C ARG A 500 8.53 -1.66 -5.45
N SER A 501 9.10 -1.79 -6.64
CA SER A 501 8.57 -1.17 -7.86
C SER A 501 7.13 -1.60 -8.11
N TYR A 502 6.84 -2.90 -7.98
CA TYR A 502 5.49 -3.44 -8.15
C TYR A 502 4.52 -2.95 -7.06
N ILE A 503 4.93 -3.00 -5.78
CA ILE A 503 4.15 -2.46 -4.66
C ILE A 503 3.80 -0.99 -4.87
N VAL A 504 4.77 -0.16 -5.26
CA VAL A 504 4.61 1.29 -5.37
C VAL A 504 3.81 1.69 -6.59
N HIS A 505 4.04 1.07 -7.75
CA HIS A 505 3.41 1.49 -9.01
C HIS A 505 2.07 0.79 -9.29
N GLU A 506 1.98 -0.52 -9.03
CA GLU A 506 0.79 -1.32 -9.36
C GLU A 506 -0.21 -1.43 -8.20
N LEU A 507 0.26 -1.63 -6.96
CA LEU A 507 -0.62 -1.90 -5.82
C LEU A 507 -1.06 -0.63 -5.08
N LEU A 508 -0.11 0.21 -4.66
CA LEU A 508 -0.34 1.35 -3.78
C LEU A 508 -1.58 2.18 -4.12
N PRO A 509 -1.86 2.56 -5.38
CA PRO A 509 -3.08 3.33 -5.71
C PRO A 509 -4.37 2.58 -5.33
N GLY A 510 -4.43 1.27 -5.62
CA GLY A 510 -5.57 0.40 -5.31
C GLY A 510 -5.69 -0.04 -3.85
N LEU A 511 -4.80 0.43 -2.96
CA LEU A 511 -4.78 0.16 -1.51
C LEU A 511 -5.12 1.37 -0.64
N VAL A 512 -5.25 2.56 -1.23
CA VAL A 512 -5.61 3.80 -0.53
C VAL A 512 -7.06 4.17 -0.83
N TYR A 513 -7.70 4.94 0.05
CA TYR A 513 -9.04 5.49 -0.17
C TYR A 513 -8.92 6.99 -0.40
N GLY A 514 -9.36 7.50 -1.54
CA GLY A 514 -9.35 8.93 -1.80
C GLY A 514 -10.36 9.69 -0.96
N ASP A 515 -10.23 11.02 -0.87
CA ASP A 515 -11.24 11.84 -0.21
C ASP A 515 -12.59 11.85 -0.95
N SER A 516 -13.65 12.27 -0.26
CA SER A 516 -15.01 12.21 -0.82
C SER A 516 -15.23 13.18 -2.00
N SER A 517 -14.29 14.08 -2.29
CA SER A 517 -14.23 14.90 -3.50
C SER A 517 -13.23 14.38 -4.56
N ALA A 518 -12.46 13.33 -4.26
CA ALA A 518 -11.36 12.85 -5.09
C ALA A 518 -11.82 12.26 -6.42
N LYS A 519 -11.12 12.64 -7.50
CA LYS A 519 -11.43 12.27 -8.89
C LYS A 519 -10.15 11.86 -9.60
N PHE A 520 -9.91 10.56 -9.67
CA PHE A 520 -8.76 9.99 -10.36
C PHE A 520 -9.08 9.78 -11.85
N GLN A 521 -8.12 10.12 -12.72
CA GLN A 521 -8.17 9.92 -14.17
C GLN A 521 -7.09 8.94 -14.64
N ARG A 522 -5.98 8.81 -13.90
CA ARG A 522 -4.88 7.90 -14.19
C ARG A 522 -4.92 6.65 -13.31
N PHE A 523 -5.25 6.80 -12.03
CA PHE A 523 -5.34 5.70 -11.08
C PHE A 523 -6.80 5.29 -10.79
N ARG A 524 -6.96 4.19 -10.07
CA ARG A 524 -8.21 3.77 -9.41
C ARG A 524 -7.88 3.50 -7.95
N ASP A 525 -8.65 4.07 -7.02
CA ASP A 525 -8.46 3.85 -5.59
C ASP A 525 -9.13 2.56 -5.09
N ALA A 526 -8.94 2.21 -3.82
CA ALA A 526 -9.55 1.03 -3.23
C ALA A 526 -11.10 1.07 -3.26
N PHE A 527 -11.71 2.26 -3.18
CA PHE A 527 -13.15 2.43 -3.36
C PHE A 527 -13.58 2.13 -4.80
N ASP A 528 -12.90 2.73 -5.77
CA ASP A 528 -13.16 2.59 -7.21
C ASP A 528 -13.06 1.15 -7.68
N ILE A 529 -11.97 0.44 -7.34
CA ILE A 529 -11.79 -0.99 -7.67
C ILE A 529 -12.92 -1.83 -7.08
N THR A 530 -13.33 -1.54 -5.84
CA THR A 530 -14.43 -2.25 -5.17
C THR A 530 -15.76 -2.03 -5.89
N VAL A 531 -16.11 -0.77 -6.20
CA VAL A 531 -17.39 -0.41 -6.83
C VAL A 531 -17.48 -0.92 -8.27
N ASP A 532 -16.42 -0.77 -9.06
CA ASP A 532 -16.38 -1.27 -10.44
C ASP A 532 -16.51 -2.81 -10.45
N SER A 533 -15.92 -3.52 -9.48
CA SER A 533 -16.02 -4.99 -9.34
C SER A 533 -17.37 -5.45 -8.81
N LEU A 534 -18.02 -4.70 -7.91
CA LEU A 534 -19.42 -4.96 -7.53
C LEU A 534 -20.38 -4.82 -8.70
N LEU A 535 -20.23 -3.76 -9.51
CA LEU A 535 -21.04 -3.56 -10.71
C LEU A 535 -20.81 -4.67 -11.75
N HIS A 536 -19.58 -5.18 -11.87
CA HIS A 536 -19.27 -6.34 -12.71
C HIS A 536 -19.85 -7.65 -12.16
N LYS A 537 -19.73 -7.91 -10.85
CA LYS A 537 -20.35 -9.05 -10.15
C LYS A 537 -21.87 -9.07 -10.37
N ILE A 538 -22.56 -7.96 -10.12
CA ILE A 538 -24.02 -7.92 -10.34
C ILE A 538 -24.33 -8.14 -11.82
N SER A 539 -23.58 -7.53 -12.74
CA SER A 539 -23.77 -7.72 -14.19
C SER A 539 -23.44 -9.10 -14.74
N THR A 540 -22.90 -10.01 -13.91
CA THR A 540 -22.59 -11.40 -14.27
C THR A 540 -23.35 -12.42 -13.41
N THR A 541 -24.22 -11.95 -12.49
CA THR A 541 -24.99 -12.82 -11.58
C THR A 541 -26.48 -12.48 -11.47
N LEU A 542 -26.92 -11.35 -12.05
CA LEU A 542 -28.31 -10.89 -12.20
C LEU A 542 -28.54 -10.20 -13.56
#